data_AF-A0A831T5A9-F1
#
_entry.id   AF-A0A831T5A9-F1
#
_cell.length_a   1.000
_cell.length_b   1.000
_cell.length_c   1.000
_cell.angle_alpha   90.00
_cell.angle_beta   90.00
_cell.angle_gamma   90.00
#
_symmetry.space_group_name_H-M   'P 1'
#
loop_
_entity.id
_entity.type
_entity.pdbx_description
1 polymer ?
#
loop_
_entity_poly.entity_id
_entity_poly.type
_entity_poly.pdbx_seq_one_letter_code
_entity_poly.pdbx_strand_id
1 'polypeptide(L)'
;MQYKTIIHELLQQRPQMHEQLRKDRQLLPAMELYARELKRNHEAWKELLTQLRPDSDPSQIASEALEIALKELEDRLPSASPQNEGEPRFLDAAMLFLCRRTPRE
;
A
#
# COMPACT_ATOMS: atom_id res chain seq x y z
N MET A 1 7.60 -3.48 18.28
CA MET A 1 7.48 -3.77 16.84
C MET A 1 8.49 -2.93 16.06
N GLN A 2 9.31 -3.55 15.21
CA GLN A 2 10.35 -2.88 14.42
C GLN A 2 9.81 -2.45 13.05
N TYR A 3 8.88 -1.47 13.02
CA TYR A 3 8.24 -1.03 11.77
C TYR A 3 9.25 -0.53 10.73
N LYS A 4 10.30 0.18 11.18
CA LYS A 4 11.37 0.68 10.30
C LYS A 4 12.13 -0.45 9.60
N THR A 5 12.35 -1.57 10.29
CA THR A 5 13.02 -2.75 9.72
C THR A 5 12.16 -3.41 8.67
N ILE A 6 10.86 -3.57 8.94
CA ILE A 6 9.90 -4.16 7.98
C ILE A 6 9.83 -3.32 6.70
N ILE A 7 9.73 -2.00 6.84
CA ILE A 7 9.76 -1.08 5.68
C ILE A 7 11.11 -1.15 4.96
N HIS A 8 12.22 -1.24 5.69
CA HIS A 8 13.53 -1.39 5.07
C HIS A 8 13.65 -2.67 4.26
N GLU A 9 13.23 -3.82 4.80
CA GLU A 9 13.18 -5.09 4.07
C GLU A 9 12.27 -4.99 2.84
N LEU A 10 11.10 -4.37 2.97
CA LEU A 10 10.19 -4.14 1.84
C LEU A 10 10.83 -3.31 0.72
N LEU A 11 11.59 -2.26 1.08
CA LEU A 11 12.35 -1.45 0.12
C LEU A 11 13.52 -2.23 -0.49
N GLN A 12 14.18 -3.09 0.27
CA GLN A 12 15.25 -3.96 -0.24
C GLN A 12 14.72 -4.98 -1.27
N GLN A 13 13.51 -5.49 -1.09
CA GLN A 13 12.85 -6.35 -2.09
C GLN A 13 12.52 -5.58 -3.39
N ARG A 14 12.51 -4.23 -3.37
CA ARG A 14 12.14 -3.37 -4.52
C ARG A 14 13.29 -2.41 -4.88
N PRO A 15 14.38 -2.90 -5.51
CA PRO A 15 15.57 -2.11 -5.78
C PRO A 15 15.30 -0.86 -6.62
N GLN A 16 14.36 -0.93 -7.57
CA GLN A 16 13.99 0.21 -8.43
C GLN A 16 13.45 1.40 -7.62
N MET A 17 12.57 1.13 -6.65
CA MET A 17 11.99 2.16 -5.79
C MET A 17 13.02 2.69 -4.79
N HIS A 18 13.86 1.80 -4.24
CA HIS A 18 14.97 2.19 -3.37
C HIS A 18 15.96 3.12 -4.10
N GLU A 19 16.29 2.83 -5.37
CA GLU A 19 17.17 3.70 -6.17
C GLU A 19 16.52 5.04 -6.52
N GLN A 20 15.23 5.08 -6.84
CA GLN A 20 14.51 6.34 -7.07
C GLN A 20 14.50 7.22 -5.83
N LEU A 21 14.12 6.66 -4.67
CA LEU A 21 14.12 7.37 -3.39
C LEU A 21 15.52 7.82 -2.97
N ARG A 22 16.55 7.05 -3.31
CA ARG A 22 17.95 7.44 -3.08
C ARG A 22 18.38 8.60 -3.97
N LYS A 23 18.03 8.57 -5.27
CA LYS A 23 18.32 9.66 -6.21
C LYS A 23 17.63 10.97 -5.79
N ASP A 24 16.40 10.88 -5.30
CA ASP A 24 15.63 12.02 -4.80
C ASP A 24 16.08 12.50 -3.40
N ARG A 25 17.03 11.80 -2.75
CA ARG A 25 17.43 11.98 -1.34
C ARG A 25 16.25 11.90 -0.36
N GLN A 26 15.15 11.28 -0.78
CA GLN A 26 13.94 11.09 0.01
C GLN A 26 13.85 9.72 0.68
N LEU A 27 14.88 8.88 0.56
CA LEU A 27 14.89 7.54 1.15
C LEU A 27 14.55 7.52 2.66
N LEU A 28 15.26 8.31 3.46
CA LEU A 28 15.01 8.39 4.91
C LEU A 28 13.64 8.98 5.26
N PRO A 29 13.19 10.13 4.71
CA PRO A 29 11.86 10.66 5.02
C PRO A 29 10.74 9.76 4.50
N ALA A 30 10.90 9.09 3.36
CA ALA A 30 9.93 8.13 2.85
C ALA A 30 9.85 6.89 3.75
N MET A 31 10.99 6.34 4.19
CA MET A 31 11.02 5.24 5.16
C MET A 31 10.31 5.61 6.46
N GLU A 32 10.54 6.83 6.97
CA GLU A 32 9.87 7.29 8.18
C GLU A 32 8.37 7.48 7.97
N LEU A 33 7.95 8.00 6.81
CA LEU A 33 6.55 8.14 6.44
C LEU A 33 5.85 6.78 6.37
N TYR A 34 6.42 5.82 5.65
CA TYR A 34 5.87 4.47 5.53
C TYR A 34 5.85 3.74 6.88
N ALA A 35 6.87 3.92 7.73
CA ALA A 35 6.88 3.32 9.06
C ALA A 35 5.78 3.89 9.97
N ARG A 36 5.52 5.21 9.89
CA ARG A 36 4.43 5.87 10.61
C ARG A 36 3.06 5.42 10.09
N GLU A 37 2.92 5.30 8.78
CA GLU A 37 1.69 4.82 8.15
C GLU A 37 1.40 3.36 8.51
N LEU A 38 2.39 2.49 8.40
CA LEU A 38 2.29 1.09 8.81
C LEU A 38 1.88 0.97 10.27
N LYS A 39 2.50 1.76 11.16
CA LYS A 39 2.13 1.79 12.58
C LYS A 39 0.66 2.21 12.77
N ARG A 40 0.23 3.30 12.12
CA ARG A 40 -1.15 3.80 12.24
C ARG A 40 -2.17 2.77 11.73
N ASN A 41 -1.91 2.17 10.57
CA ASN A 41 -2.79 1.16 10.00
C ASN A 41 -2.83 -0.08 10.88
N HIS A 42 -1.69 -0.54 11.39
CA HIS A 42 -1.62 -1.67 12.32
C HIS A 42 -2.43 -1.39 13.60
N GLU A 43 -2.30 -0.21 14.20
CA GLU A 43 -3.10 0.16 15.38
C GLU A 43 -4.60 0.16 15.07
N ALA A 44 -5.01 0.78 13.95
CA ALA A 44 -6.41 0.82 13.53
C ALA A 44 -7.00 -0.59 13.26
N TRP A 45 -6.26 -1.44 12.55
CA TRP A 45 -6.67 -2.83 12.31
C TRP A 45 -6.70 -3.64 13.60
N LYS A 46 -5.75 -3.43 14.52
CA LYS A 46 -5.75 -4.12 15.81
C LYS A 46 -6.97 -3.76 16.65
N GLU A 47 -7.33 -2.48 16.70
CA GLU A 47 -8.54 -2.01 17.40
C GLU A 47 -9.82 -2.56 16.76
N LEU A 48 -9.88 -2.59 15.42
CA LEU A 48 -11.03 -3.12 14.69
C LEU A 48 -11.19 -4.64 14.91
N LEU A 49 -10.09 -5.40 14.82
CA LEU A 49 -10.11 -6.85 15.05
C LEU A 49 -10.40 -7.20 16.50
N THR A 50 -9.92 -6.41 17.47
CA THR A 50 -10.26 -6.61 18.90
C THR A 50 -11.76 -6.42 19.14
N GLN A 51 -12.39 -5.46 18.45
CA GLN A 51 -13.84 -5.24 18.53
C GLN A 51 -14.64 -6.35 17.84
N LEU A 52 -14.18 -6.85 16.69
CA LEU A 52 -14.84 -7.93 15.96
C LEU A 52 -14.68 -9.29 16.64
N ARG A 53 -13.54 -9.51 17.31
CA ARG A 53 -13.14 -10.79 17.89
C ARG A 53 -12.49 -10.59 19.27
N PRO A 54 -13.26 -10.18 20.29
CA PRO A 54 -12.71 -9.94 21.63
C PRO A 54 -12.22 -11.21 22.34
N ASP A 55 -12.68 -12.40 21.89
CA ASP A 55 -12.29 -13.69 22.46
C ASP A 55 -10.97 -14.23 21.88
N SER A 56 -10.46 -13.62 20.79
CA SER A 56 -9.22 -14.04 20.16
C SER A 56 -7.99 -13.56 20.92
N ASP A 57 -6.91 -14.34 20.81
CA ASP A 57 -5.66 -13.99 21.47
C ASP A 57 -5.09 -12.67 20.90
N PRO A 58 -4.66 -11.72 21.77
CA PRO A 58 -4.17 -10.43 21.34
C PRO A 58 -2.92 -10.50 20.45
N SER A 59 -2.13 -11.58 20.53
CA SER A 59 -0.99 -11.82 19.64
C SER A 59 -1.44 -12.22 18.23
N GLN A 60 -2.50 -13.03 18.11
CA GLN A 60 -3.09 -13.40 16.82
C GLN A 60 -3.70 -12.17 16.14
N ILE A 61 -4.42 -11.35 16.92
CA ILE A 61 -5.00 -10.09 16.43
C ILE A 61 -3.90 -9.13 15.96
N ALA A 62 -2.80 -9.01 16.70
CA ALA A 62 -1.68 -8.15 16.30
C ALA A 62 -0.98 -8.64 15.03
N SER A 63 -0.78 -9.96 14.88
CA SER A 63 -0.23 -10.53 13.65
C SER A 63 -1.14 -10.29 12.46
N GLU A 64 -2.43 -10.60 12.58
CA GLU A 64 -3.41 -10.44 11.51
C GLU A 64 -3.54 -8.95 11.11
N ALA A 65 -3.60 -8.04 12.09
CA ALA A 65 -3.62 -6.61 11.84
C ALA A 65 -2.37 -6.12 11.09
N LEU A 66 -1.19 -6.66 11.42
CA LEU A 66 0.06 -6.30 10.75
C LEU A 66 0.08 -6.80 9.31
N GLU A 67 -0.37 -8.03 9.05
CA GLU A 67 -0.46 -8.60 7.71
C GLU A 67 -1.39 -7.77 6.80
N ILE A 68 -2.56 -7.39 7.31
CA ILE A 68 -3.51 -6.54 6.56
C ILE A 68 -2.90 -5.15 6.31
N ALA A 69 -2.29 -4.54 7.33
CA ALA A 69 -1.65 -3.24 7.19
C ALA A 69 -0.49 -3.23 6.19
N LEU A 70 0.29 -4.31 6.13
CA LEU A 70 1.36 -4.47 5.14
C LEU A 70 0.79 -4.62 3.74
N LYS A 71 -0.24 -5.46 3.56
CA LYS A 71 -0.87 -5.65 2.26
C LYS A 71 -1.48 -4.36 1.70
N GLU A 72 -2.15 -3.58 2.54
CA GLU A 72 -2.67 -2.25 2.18
C GLU A 72 -1.54 -1.27 1.78
N LEU A 73 -0.42 -1.30 2.51
CA LEU A 73 0.73 -0.46 2.18
C LEU A 73 1.35 -0.89 0.84
N GLU A 74 1.47 -2.20 0.61
CA GLU A 74 2.01 -2.75 -0.64
C GLU A 74 1.15 -2.47 -1.87
N ASP A 75 -0.18 -2.45 -1.72
CA ASP A 75 -1.14 -2.09 -2.76
C ASP A 75 -1.04 -0.60 -3.15
N ARG A 76 -0.84 0.27 -2.14
CA ARG A 76 -0.66 1.71 -2.36
C ARG A 76 0.70 2.08 -2.95
N LEU A 77 1.71 1.27 -2.69
CA LEU A 77 3.03 1.46 -3.28
C LEU A 77 2.96 1.10 -4.77
N PRO A 78 3.26 2.03 -5.71
CA PRO A 78 3.22 1.72 -7.13
C PRO A 78 4.16 0.54 -7.40
N SER A 79 3.57 -0.57 -7.82
CA SER A 79 4.31 -1.81 -8.08
C SER A 79 5.27 -1.57 -9.24
N ALA A 80 6.58 -1.64 -8.99
CA ALA A 80 7.62 -1.49 -10.01
C ALA A 80 7.73 -2.70 -10.98
N SER A 81 6.67 -3.50 -11.08
CA SER A 81 6.52 -4.54 -12.09
C SER A 81 5.23 -4.30 -12.84
N PRO A 82 5.28 -3.96 -14.13
CA PRO A 82 4.11 -4.16 -14.97
C PRO A 82 3.92 -5.67 -15.07
N GLN A 83 2.93 -6.21 -14.38
CA GLN A 83 2.33 -7.46 -14.84
C GLN A 83 1.56 -7.13 -16.11
N ASN A 84 2.34 -7.02 -17.19
CA ASN A 84 1.89 -7.26 -18.54
C ASN A 84 1.61 -8.75 -18.65
N GLU A 85 0.44 -9.14 -18.19
CA GLU A 85 -0.26 -10.31 -18.72
C GLU A 85 -1.49 -9.78 -19.47
N GLY A 86 -1.28 -9.42 -20.74
CA GLY A 86 -2.25 -9.78 -21.79
C GLY A 86 -3.50 -8.92 -21.98
N GLU A 87 -3.64 -7.74 -21.39
CA GLU A 87 -4.70 -6.80 -21.79
C GLU A 87 -4.12 -5.40 -22.01
N PRO A 88 -4.23 -4.83 -23.22
CA PRO A 88 -3.97 -3.42 -23.42
C PRO A 88 -5.15 -2.65 -22.80
N ARG A 89 -5.13 -2.49 -21.46
CA ARG A 89 -5.97 -1.51 -20.77
C ARG A 89 -5.39 -0.13 -21.05
N PHE A 90 -5.60 0.30 -22.30
CA PHE A 90 -5.60 1.70 -22.67
C PHE A 90 -6.61 2.40 -21.77
N LEU A 91 -6.09 3.07 -20.73
CA LEU A 91 -6.78 4.06 -19.92
C LEU A 91 -7.36 5.23 -20.76
N ASP A 92 -7.14 5.22 -22.08
CA ASP A 92 -7.73 6.12 -23.06
C ASP A 92 -9.20 5.77 -23.40
N ALA A 93 -9.63 4.51 -23.25
CA ALA A 93 -11.00 4.10 -23.61
C ALA A 93 -12.06 4.54 -22.58
N ALA A 94 -11.68 4.84 -21.33
CA ALA A 94 -12.60 5.31 -20.30
C ALA A 94 -12.96 6.81 -20.43
N MET A 95 -12.15 7.59 -21.15
CA MET A 95 -12.45 9.01 -21.41
C MET A 95 -13.42 9.24 -22.58
N LEU A 96 -13.78 8.19 -23.34
CA LEU A 96 -14.72 8.32 -24.47
C LEU A 96 -16.20 8.11 -24.09
N PHE A 97 -16.50 7.62 -22.89
CA PHE A 97 -17.89 7.41 -22.46
C PHE A 97 -18.56 8.64 -21.83
N LEU A 98 -17.79 9.65 -21.43
CA LEU A 98 -18.33 10.90 -20.87
C LEU A 98 -18.61 11.98 -21.94
N CYS A 99 -18.12 11.83 -23.17
CA CYS A 99 -18.39 12.77 -24.28
C CYS A 99 -19.63 12.41 -25.12
N ARG A 100 -20.44 11.43 -24.72
CA ARG A 100 -21.69 11.05 -25.44
C ARG A 100 -22.99 11.42 -24.75
N ARG A 101 -22.96 12.27 -23.72
CA ARG A 101 -24.18 12.87 -23.14
C ARG A 101 -24.16 14.39 -23.22
N THR A 102 -24.44 14.89 -24.42
CA THR A 102 -25.11 16.16 -24.82
C THR A 102 -24.70 16.42 -26.28
N PRO A 103 -25.66 16.62 -27.22
CA PRO A 103 -26.58 17.78 -27.26
C PRO A 103 -28.06 17.34 -27.37
N ARG A 104 -29.02 18.01 -26.72
CA ARG A 104 -29.67 19.27 -27.09
C ARG A 104 -30.33 19.22 -28.48
N GLU A 105 -31.60 18.84 -28.50
CA GLU A 105 -32.68 19.44 -29.29
C GLU A 105 -33.90 19.60 -28.40
#